data_AF-A0A3P7EFI2-F1
#
_entry.id   AF-A0A3P7EFI2-F1
#
_cell.length_a   1.000
_cell.length_b   1.000
_cell.length_c   1.000
_cell.angle_alpha   90.00
_cell.angle_beta   90.00
_cell.angle_gamma   90.00
#
_symmetry.space_group_name_H-M   'P 1'
#
loop_
_entity.id
_entity.type
_entity.pdbx_description
1 polymer ?
#
loop_
_entity_poly.entity_id
_entity_poly.type
_entity_poly.pdbx_seq_one_letter_code
_entity_poly.pdbx_strand_id
1 'polypeptide(L)' 'MEGSVTKYVKNARMFAFVARKIGSRTDNTCHIFAELETEQPATAVVNFITKVMMGRR' A
#
# COMPACT_ATOMS: atom_id res chain seq x y z
N MET A 1 -7.91 20.59 -21.42
CA MET A 1 -7.14 21.11 -20.27
C MET A 1 -8.06 21.09 -19.07
N GLU A 2 -8.24 19.91 -18.50
CA GLU A 2 -8.80 19.77 -17.15
C GLU A 2 -7.66 19.07 -16.41
N GLY A 3 -6.86 19.87 -15.70
CA GLY A 3 -5.84 19.31 -14.82
C GLY A 3 -6.61 18.52 -13.78
N SER A 4 -6.60 17.19 -13.93
CA SER A 4 -7.30 16.27 -13.04
C SER A 4 -6.85 16.60 -11.62
N VAL A 5 -7.67 17.35 -10.90
CA VAL A 5 -7.47 17.62 -9.49
C VAL A 5 -7.61 16.25 -8.85
N THR A 6 -6.48 15.67 -8.43
CA THR A 6 -6.46 14.37 -7.78
C THR A 6 -7.45 14.43 -6.61
N LYS A 7 -8.59 13.74 -6.77
CA LYS A 7 -9.67 13.78 -5.80
C LYS A 7 -9.30 12.86 -4.65
N TYR A 8 -8.52 13.39 -3.72
CA TYR A 8 -8.06 12.67 -2.55
C TYR A 8 -9.23 12.07 -1.76
N VAL A 9 -9.03 10.88 -1.22
CA VAL A 9 -10.03 10.18 -0.41
C VAL A 9 -10.22 10.94 0.91
N LYS A 10 -11.46 11.39 1.18
CA LYS A 10 -11.79 12.19 2.37
C LYS A 10 -11.42 11.50 3.69
N ASN A 11 -11.56 10.18 3.76
CA ASN A 11 -11.17 9.32 4.87
C ASN A 11 -10.26 8.20 4.34
N ALA A 12 -9.01 8.54 4.03
CA ALA A 12 -8.05 7.59 3.49
C ALA A 12 -7.67 6.53 4.53
N ARG A 13 -7.99 5.25 4.30
CA ARG A 13 -7.47 4.18 5.15
C ARG A 13 -5.97 4.04 4.94
N MET A 14 -5.25 3.85 6.04
CA MET A 14 -3.84 3.53 5.99
C MET A 14 -3.62 2.03 5.85
N PHE A 15 -2.57 1.66 5.12
CA PHE A 15 -2.03 0.30 5.09
C PHE A 15 -0.51 0.35 5.13
N ALA A 16 0.09 -0.77 5.50
CA ALA A 16 1.53 -0.86 5.58
C ALA A 16 2.02 -2.27 5.25
N PHE A 17 3.28 -2.35 4.85
CA PHE A 17 4.01 -3.61 4.80
C PHE A 17 5.38 -3.45 5.46
N VAL A 18 5.90 -4.55 5.98
CA VAL A 18 7.25 -4.63 6.54
C VAL A 18 8.14 -5.36 5.53
N ALA A 19 9.27 -4.75 5.20
CA ALA A 19 10.26 -5.33 4.32
C ALA A 19 11.65 -5.24 4.96
N ARG A 20 12.52 -6.19 4.60
CA ARG A 20 13.93 -6.15 5.05
C ARG A 20 14.60 -4.90 4.46
N LYS A 21 15.33 -4.16 5.30
CA LYS A 21 16.08 -3.00 4.84
C LYS A 21 17.18 -3.45 3.87
N ILE A 22 17.30 -2.78 2.72
CA ILE A 22 18.34 -3.07 1.73
C ILE A 22 19.71 -2.91 2.39
N GLY A 23 20.58 -3.92 2.20
CA GLY A 23 21.92 -3.96 2.80
C GLY A 23 21.96 -4.44 4.26
N SER A 24 20.81 -4.69 4.90
CA SER A 24 20.75 -5.28 6.24
C SER A 24 20.28 -6.74 6.19
N ARG A 25 20.83 -7.59 7.06
CA ARG A 25 20.38 -8.99 7.23
C ARG A 25 19.31 -9.13 8.31
N THR A 26 19.25 -8.20 9.25
CA THR A 26 18.43 -8.30 10.47
C THR A 26 17.42 -7.16 10.61
N ASP A 27 17.67 -6.00 9.99
CA ASP A 27 16.80 -4.85 10.17
C ASP A 27 15.63 -4.88 9.20
N ASN A 28 14.48 -4.43 9.70
CA ASN A 28 13.25 -4.30 8.95
C ASN A 28 12.79 -2.85 8.94
N THR A 29 12.14 -2.45 7.85
CA THR A 29 11.51 -1.13 7.70
C THR A 29 10.02 -1.32 7.44
N CYS A 30 9.19 -0.59 8.18
CA CYS A 30 7.77 -0.47 7.92
C CYS A 30 7.52 0.66 6.93
N HIS A 31 6.79 0.38 5.85
CA HIS A 31 6.43 1.36 4.83
C HIS A 31 4.93 1.62 4.94
N ILE A 32 4.55 2.84 5.32
CA ILE A 32 3.16 3.23 5.57
C ILE A 32 2.63 4.03 4.37
N PHE A 33 1.43 3.69 3.95
CA PHE A 33 0.71 4.30 2.82
C PHE A 33 -0.70 4.66 3.26
N ALA A 34 -1.36 5.53 2.49
CA ALA A 34 -2.76 5.86 2.65
C ALA A 34 -3.46 5.74 1.29
N GLU A 35 -4.76 5.44 1.30
CA GLU A 35 -5.58 5.40 0.08
C GLU A 35 -5.54 6.75 -0.66
N LEU A 36 -5.29 6.67 -1.96
CA LEU A 36 -5.34 7.82 -2.87
C LEU A 36 -6.61 7.81 -3.73
N GLU A 37 -7.06 6.62 -4.14
CA GLU A 37 -8.17 6.40 -5.06
C GLU A 37 -9.23 5.52 -4.39
N THR A 38 -10.49 5.92 -4.47
CA THR A 38 -11.60 5.17 -3.86
C THR A 38 -11.84 3.81 -4.54
N GLU A 39 -11.52 3.71 -5.82
CA GLU A 39 -11.59 2.49 -6.63
C GLU A 39 -10.48 1.49 -6.29
N GLN A 40 -9.43 1.93 -5.58
CA GLN A 40 -8.31 1.09 -5.14
C GLN A 40 -8.17 1.14 -3.62
N PRO A 41 -9.10 0.51 -2.87
CA PRO A 41 -9.04 0.52 -1.41
C PRO A 41 -7.79 -0.21 -0.89
N ALA A 42 -7.31 0.22 0.26
CA ALA A 42 -6.18 -0.36 0.98
C ALA A 42 -6.28 -1.89 1.12
N THR A 43 -7.48 -2.41 1.36
CA THR A 43 -7.74 -3.84 1.46
C THR A 43 -7.46 -4.60 0.17
N ALA A 44 -7.77 -4.00 -0.99
CA ALA A 44 -7.46 -4.61 -2.29
C ALA A 44 -5.95 -4.70 -2.50
N VAL A 45 -5.21 -3.64 -2.17
CA VAL A 45 -3.74 -3.60 -2.25
C VAL A 45 -3.11 -4.65 -1.33
N VAL A 46 -3.54 -4.70 -0.06
CA VAL A 46 -3.03 -5.67 0.92
C VAL A 46 -3.33 -7.11 0.49
N ASN A 47 -4.54 -7.39 -0.01
CA ASN A 47 -4.90 -8.71 -0.52
C ASN A 47 -4.06 -9.10 -1.73
N PHE A 48 -3.81 -8.17 -2.65
CA PHE A 48 -2.96 -8.41 -3.81
C PHE A 48 -1.52 -8.75 -3.39
N ILE A 49 -0.90 -7.93 -2.54
CA ILE A 49 0.46 -8.18 -2.02
C ILE A 49 0.52 -9.54 -1.33
N THR A 50 -0.47 -9.86 -0.47
CA THR A 50 -0.51 -11.13 0.27
C THR A 50 -0.61 -12.32 -0.67
N LYS A 51 -1.47 -12.25 -1.70
CA LYS A 51 -1.63 -13.33 -2.69
C LYS A 51 -0.36 -13.55 -3.49
N VAL A 52 0.23 -12.48 -4.00
CA VAL A 52 1.41 -12.55 -4.89
C VAL A 52 2.67 -12.95 -4.11
N MET A 53 2.89 -12.38 -2.93
CA MET A 53 4.14 -12.57 -2.17
C MET A 53 4.12 -13.79 -1.25
N MET A 54 2.96 -14.10 -0.65
CA MET A 54 2.87 -15.18 0.34
C MET A 54 2.25 -16.47 -0.23
N GLY A 55 1.83 -16.46 -1.50
CA GLY A 55 1.20 -17.62 -2.16
C GLY A 55 -0.09 -18.10 -1.48
N ARG A 56 -0.72 -17.25 -0.65
CA ARG A 56 -1.96 -17.59 0.02
C ARG A 56 -3.11 -17.41 -0.98
N ARG A 57 -3.74 -18.53 -1.36
CA ARG A 57 -4.97 -18.54 -2.17
C ARG A 57 -6.15 -18.06 -1.33
#